data_AF-A0A708NLF7-F1
#
_entry.id   AF-A0A708NLF7-F1
#
_cell.length_a   1.000
_cell.length_b   1.000
_cell.length_c   1.000
_cell.angle_alpha   90.00
_cell.angle_beta   90.00
_cell.angle_gamma   90.00
#
_symmetry.space_group_name_H-M   'P 1'
#
loop_
_entity.id
_entity.type
_entity.pdbx_description
1 polymer ?
#
loop_
_entity_poly.entity_id
_entity_poly.type
_entity_poly.pdbx_seq_one_letter_code
_entity_poly.pdbx_strand_id
1 'polypeptide(L)'
;MMRNIITPAVLNTMIPQEFEDWRDGGEDLRRELTHAVMRDLTCPAGWDLNGEYRSEFGGFFPVQIRFTPAHGNFSLAVCSPGDISPSWMVVFIPVSG
;
A
#
# COMPACT_ATOMS: atom_id res chain seq x y z
N MET A 1 2.32 6.18 -24.92
CA MET A 1 3.22 5.20 -24.26
C MET A 1 2.31 4.15 -23.63
N MET A 2 2.39 2.88 -24.01
CA MET A 2 1.63 1.83 -23.33
C MET A 2 2.19 1.70 -21.92
N ARG A 3 1.41 2.12 -20.91
CA ARG A 3 1.76 1.91 -19.51
C ARG A 3 1.53 0.42 -19.24
N ASN A 4 2.60 -0.34 -18.98
CA ASN A 4 2.46 -1.75 -18.60
C ASN A 4 1.64 -1.81 -17.32
N ILE A 5 0.44 -2.38 -17.39
CA ILE A 5 -0.46 -2.50 -16.25
C ILE A 5 0.24 -3.40 -15.21
N ILE A 6 0.53 -2.86 -14.03
CA ILE A 6 1.01 -3.68 -12.90
C ILE A 6 -0.14 -4.60 -12.48
N THR A 7 0.00 -5.90 -12.70
CA THR A 7 -1.00 -6.92 -12.36
C THR A 7 -0.63 -7.62 -11.04
N PRO A 8 -1.56 -8.37 -10.40
CA PRO A 8 -1.23 -9.22 -9.25
C PRO A 8 -0.08 -10.19 -9.51
N ALA A 9 0.03 -10.73 -10.73
CA ALA A 9 1.10 -11.64 -11.10
C ALA A 9 2.47 -10.94 -11.07
N VAL A 10 2.53 -9.69 -11.52
CA VAL A 10 3.75 -8.85 -11.46
C VAL A 10 4.08 -8.54 -9.99
N LEU A 11 3.11 -8.09 -9.19
CA LEU A 11 3.30 -7.79 -7.78
C LEU A 11 3.85 -8.98 -6.98
N ASN A 12 3.40 -10.20 -7.29
CA ASN A 12 3.87 -11.43 -6.64
C ASN A 12 5.32 -11.82 -7.02
N THR A 13 5.84 -11.29 -8.13
CA THR A 13 7.23 -11.54 -8.54
C THR A 13 8.20 -10.47 -8.05
N MET A 14 7.69 -9.33 -7.58
CA MET A 14 8.53 -8.21 -7.19
C MET A 14 9.33 -8.51 -5.92
N ILE A 15 10.62 -8.16 -5.94
CA ILE A 15 11.47 -8.17 -4.76
C ILE A 15 11.36 -6.85 -3.99
N PRO A 16 11.73 -6.80 -2.69
CA PRO A 16 11.63 -5.59 -1.88
C PRO A 16 12.24 -4.34 -2.53
N GLN A 17 13.44 -4.47 -3.12
CA GLN A 17 14.11 -3.35 -3.79
C GLN A 17 13.30 -2.77 -4.95
N GLU A 18 12.56 -3.59 -5.71
CA GLU A 18 11.75 -3.08 -6.81
C GLU A 18 10.60 -2.22 -6.28
N PHE A 19 9.99 -2.56 -5.14
CA PHE A 19 8.99 -1.68 -4.51
C PHE A 19 9.60 -0.31 -4.15
N GLU A 20 10.82 -0.31 -3.61
CA GLU A 20 11.54 0.92 -3.28
C GLU A 20 11.88 1.75 -4.52
N ASP A 21 12.32 1.10 -5.61
CA ASP A 21 12.63 1.79 -6.87
C ASP A 21 11.37 2.48 -7.45
N TRP A 22 10.19 1.88 -7.31
CA TRP A 22 8.91 2.51 -7.70
C TRP A 22 8.56 3.72 -6.83
N ARG A 23 8.85 3.66 -5.52
CA ARG A 23 8.68 4.81 -4.61
C ARG A 23 9.63 5.94 -5.00
N ASP A 24 10.89 5.62 -5.21
CA ASP A 24 11.97 6.57 -5.47
C ASP A 24 11.92 7.14 -6.89
N GLY A 25 11.23 6.47 -7.80
CA GLY A 25 10.88 6.96 -9.13
C GLY A 25 9.92 8.17 -9.14
N GLY A 26 9.36 8.53 -7.98
CA GLY A 26 8.58 9.75 -7.77
C GLY A 26 7.09 9.51 -7.48
N GLU A 27 6.40 10.58 -7.06
CA GLU A 27 5.02 10.50 -6.54
C GLU A 27 4.02 9.88 -7.52
N ASP A 28 4.19 10.11 -8.82
CA ASP A 28 3.30 9.58 -9.86
C ASP A 28 3.46 8.06 -10.05
N LEU A 29 4.70 7.56 -9.97
CA LEU A 29 4.99 6.12 -10.05
C LEU A 29 4.55 5.43 -8.75
N ARG A 30 4.86 6.03 -7.60
CA ARG A 30 4.37 5.53 -6.31
C ARG A 30 2.84 5.44 -6.29
N ARG A 31 2.14 6.48 -6.74
CA ARG A 31 0.68 6.48 -6.83
C ARG A 31 0.14 5.38 -7.73
N GLU A 32 0.78 5.15 -8.88
CA GLU A 32 0.42 4.07 -9.80
C GLU A 32 0.57 2.69 -9.15
N LEU A 33 1.68 2.46 -8.44
CA LEU A 33 1.90 1.21 -7.71
C LEU A 33 0.88 1.03 -6.57
N THR A 34 0.63 2.08 -5.78
CA THR A 34 -0.39 2.08 -4.73
C THR A 34 -1.77 1.74 -5.30
N HIS A 35 -2.17 2.36 -6.42
CA HIS A 35 -3.45 2.08 -7.07
C HIS A 35 -3.52 0.66 -7.65
N ALA A 36 -2.42 0.12 -8.18
CA ALA A 36 -2.36 -1.25 -8.66
C ALA A 36 -2.65 -2.26 -7.54
N VAL A 37 -2.10 -2.02 -6.34
CA VAL A 37 -2.37 -2.86 -5.16
C VAL A 37 -3.81 -2.67 -4.68
N MET A 38 -4.28 -1.42 -4.54
CA MET A 38 -5.65 -1.13 -4.09
C MET A 38 -6.72 -1.75 -5.00
N ARG A 39 -6.49 -1.77 -6.32
CA ARG A 39 -7.43 -2.34 -7.31
C ARG A 39 -7.79 -3.79 -7.01
N ASP A 40 -6.84 -4.57 -6.51
CA ASP A 40 -7.01 -6.01 -6.30
C ASP A 40 -7.43 -6.35 -4.86
N LEU A 41 -7.66 -5.33 -4.01
CA LEU A 41 -8.17 -5.47 -2.65
C LEU A 41 -9.67 -5.17 -2.59
N THR A 42 -10.40 -5.94 -1.78
CA THR A 42 -11.83 -5.70 -1.54
C THR A 42 -12.00 -4.91 -0.25
N CYS A 43 -12.66 -3.75 -0.33
CA CYS A 43 -13.05 -2.99 0.86
C CYS A 43 -14.36 -3.57 1.45
N PRO A 44 -14.40 -3.92 2.74
CA PRO A 44 -15.64 -4.31 3.40
C PRO A 44 -16.68 -3.18 3.39
N ALA A 45 -17.97 -3.53 3.42
CA ALA A 45 -19.04 -2.54 3.50
C ALA A 45 -18.96 -1.73 4.80
N GLY A 46 -19.10 -0.40 4.69
CA GLY A 46 -18.98 0.52 5.84
C GLY A 46 -17.54 0.78 6.29
N TRP A 47 -16.56 0.50 5.44
CA TRP A 47 -15.15 0.80 5.67
C TRP A 47 -14.62 1.72 4.57
N ASP A 48 -13.60 2.51 4.92
CA ASP A 48 -12.78 3.26 3.97
C ASP A 48 -11.50 2.51 3.65
N LEU A 49 -11.03 2.64 2.41
CA LEU A 49 -9.77 2.08 1.91
C LEU A 49 -8.94 3.21 1.30
N ASN A 50 -7.84 3.56 1.96
CA ASN A 50 -7.00 4.70 1.58
C ASN A 50 -5.54 4.26 1.41
N GLY A 51 -4.93 4.62 0.28
CA GLY A 51 -3.49 4.48 0.06
C GLY A 51 -2.71 5.67 0.60
N GLU A 52 -1.47 5.43 1.03
CA GLU A 52 -0.49 6.49 1.26
C GLU A 52 0.11 6.96 -0.07
N TYR A 53 0.22 8.28 -0.24
CA TYR A 53 0.81 8.87 -1.44
C TYR A 53 2.12 9.59 -1.17
N ARG A 54 2.34 10.01 0.08
CA ARG A 54 3.59 10.64 0.54
C ARG A 54 4.00 10.10 1.90
N SER A 55 3.48 10.67 2.97
CA SER A 55 3.88 10.33 4.33
C SER A 55 2.72 10.47 5.32
N GLU A 56 1.49 10.46 4.81
CA GLU A 56 0.27 10.61 5.60
C GLU A 56 0.12 9.50 6.67
N PHE A 57 0.73 8.34 6.43
CA PHE A 57 0.75 7.18 7.32
C PHE A 57 2.14 6.86 7.91
N GLY A 58 3.11 7.75 7.71
CA GLY A 58 4.47 7.68 8.24
C GLY A 58 5.56 7.51 7.17
N GLY A 59 5.21 7.12 5.95
CA GLY A 59 6.16 6.99 4.84
C GLY A 59 7.12 5.80 4.95
N PHE A 60 6.83 4.83 5.81
CA PHE A 60 7.74 3.71 6.11
C PHE A 60 7.79 2.64 5.01
N PHE A 61 6.71 2.48 4.25
CA PHE A 61 6.59 1.43 3.24
C PHE A 61 6.36 2.04 1.86
N PRO A 62 6.90 1.45 0.79
CA PRO A 62 6.60 1.86 -0.60
C PRO A 62 5.11 2.00 -0.86
N VAL A 63 4.34 0.97 -0.47
CA VAL A 63 2.89 0.97 -0.48
C VAL A 63 2.39 0.67 0.92
N GLN A 64 1.54 1.57 1.43
CA GLN A 64 0.75 1.34 2.63
C GLN A 64 -0.71 1.67 2.33
N ILE A 65 -1.60 0.72 2.62
CA ILE A 65 -3.05 0.88 2.43
C ILE A 65 -3.74 0.67 3.77
N ARG A 66 -4.50 1.66 4.22
CA ARG A 66 -5.29 1.58 5.46
C ARG A 66 -6.75 1.28 5.16
N PHE A 67 -7.25 0.29 5.88
CA PHE A 67 -8.66 -0.07 5.98
C PHE A 67 -9.18 0.41 7.32
N THR A 68 -10.21 1.24 7.30
CA THR A 68 -10.75 1.85 8.52
C THR A 68 -12.27 1.65 8.55
N PRO A 69 -12.84 0.97 9.56
CA PRO A 69 -14.29 0.89 9.73
C PRO A 69 -14.87 2.26 10.04
N ALA A 70 -16.14 2.49 9.69
CA ALA A 70 -16.82 3.78 9.90
C ALA A 70 -16.81 4.28 11.36
N HIS A 71 -16.68 3.40 12.35
CA HIS A 71 -16.57 3.80 13.75
C HIS A 71 -15.16 4.28 14.16
N GLY A 72 -14.13 4.10 13.33
CA GLY A 72 -12.79 4.71 13.51
C GLY A 72 -11.93 4.21 14.68
N ASN A 73 -12.38 3.20 15.44
CA ASN A 73 -11.69 2.75 16.66
C ASN A 73 -10.34 2.05 16.40
N PHE A 74 -10.13 1.56 15.18
CA PHE A 74 -8.88 0.93 14.76
C PHE A 74 -8.74 1.03 13.25
N SER A 75 -7.59 0.65 12.72
CA SER A 75 -7.36 0.46 11.29
C SER A 75 -6.54 -0.82 11.07
N LEU A 76 -6.68 -1.41 9.89
CA LEU A 76 -5.75 -2.42 9.40
C LEU A 76 -4.87 -1.77 8.33
N ALA A 77 -3.56 -1.93 8.42
CA ALA A 77 -2.64 -1.47 7.39
C ALA A 77 -2.05 -2.67 6.64
N VAL A 78 -2.23 -2.71 5.33
CA VAL A 78 -1.49 -3.59 4.42
C VAL A 78 -0.23 -2.85 4.01
N CYS A 79 0.93 -3.40 4.34
CA CYS A 79 2.24 -2.80 4.09
C CYS A 79 3.03 -3.70 3.14
N SER A 80 3.61 -3.11 2.08
CA SER A 80 4.42 -3.84 1.11
C SER A 80 5.77 -4.27 1.66
N PRO A 81 6.44 -5.23 0.99
CA PRO A 81 7.87 -5.39 1.11
C PRO A 81 8.61 -4.08 0.78
N GLY A 82 9.81 -3.94 1.33
CA GLY A 82 10.71 -2.81 1.16
C GLY A 82 11.90 -2.92 2.12
N ASP A 83 12.54 -1.80 2.43
CA ASP A 83 13.70 -1.72 3.31
C ASP A 83 13.40 -2.18 4.74
N ILE A 84 12.17 -1.94 5.22
CA ILE A 84 11.75 -2.25 6.59
C ILE A 84 11.40 -3.73 6.76
N SER A 85 10.82 -4.37 5.75
CA SER A 85 10.37 -5.76 5.81
C SER A 85 10.50 -6.42 4.44
N PRO A 86 11.04 -7.65 4.36
CA PRO A 86 11.10 -8.40 3.10
C PRO A 86 9.75 -9.00 2.69
N SER A 87 8.67 -8.78 3.44
CA SER A 87 7.38 -9.44 3.23
C SER A 87 6.21 -8.48 3.39
N TRP A 88 5.11 -8.80 2.70
CA TRP A 88 3.82 -8.16 2.94
C TRP A 88 3.38 -8.38 4.38
N MET A 89 2.92 -7.33 5.04
CA MET A 89 2.41 -7.38 6.41
C MET A 89 1.01 -6.82 6.49
N VAL A 90 0.20 -7.39 7.39
CA VAL A 90 -1.07 -6.79 7.82
C VAL A 90 -0.91 -6.41 9.28
N VAL A 91 -1.00 -5.13 9.58
CA VAL A 91 -0.80 -4.57 10.91
C VAL A 91 -2.12 -4.05 11.45
N PHE A 92 -2.47 -4.43 12.67
CA PHE A 92 -3.58 -3.83 13.41
C PHE A 92 -3.10 -2.56 14.12
N ILE A 93 -3.80 -1.45 13.92
CA ILE A 93 -3.46 -0.13 14.48
C ILE A 93 -4.65 0.34 15.31
N PRO A 94 -4.57 0.37 16.65
CA PRO A 94 -5.62 0.97 17.47
C PRO A 94 -5.65 2.49 17.27
N VAL A 95 -6.79 3.14 17.54
CA VAL A 95 -6.89 4.61 17.46
C VAL A 95 -5.91 5.35 18.38
N SER A 96 -5.39 4.68 19.41
CA SER A 96 -4.40 5.23 20.33
C SER A 96 -2.99 5.37 19.73
N GLY A 97 -2.73 4.76 18.56
CA GLY A 97 -1.38 4.58 18.02
C GLY A 97 -0.74 3.31 18.54
#